data_AF-A0A9E2YG52-F1
#
_entry.id   AF-A0A9E2YG52-F1
#
_cell.length_a   1.000
_cell.length_b   1.000
_cell.length_c   1.000
_cell.angle_alpha   90.00
_cell.angle_beta   90.00
_cell.angle_gamma   90.00
#
_symmetry.space_group_name_H-M   'P 1'
#
loop_
_entity.id
_entity.type
_entity.pdbx_description
1 polymer ?
#
loop_
_entity_poly.entity_id
_entity_poly.type
_entity_poly.pdbx_seq_one_letter_code
_entity_poly.pdbx_strand_id
1 'polypeptide(L)'
;MIETRHTSVIGRRLADAALGDQPGSWPLPTASTPAELWLRAVAAGGQGRYGSAYRDLASLRRCGSGAGRLLSLAHSTQGSFLRQLGWHALARGWDGRALALAGDD
;
A
#
# COMPACT_ATOMS: atom_id res chain seq x y z
N MET A 1 -26.64 8.44 3.98
CA MET A 1 -26.26 7.05 3.63
C MET A 1 -26.14 6.92 2.09
N ILE A 2 -25.07 7.46 1.50
CA ILE A 2 -24.77 7.38 0.04
C ILE A 2 -23.29 6.95 -0.22
N GLU A 3 -22.43 6.89 0.81
CA GLU A 3 -20.97 6.77 0.67
C GLU A 3 -20.41 5.41 0.22
N THR A 4 -21.21 4.35 0.19
CA THR A 4 -20.69 2.99 -0.12
C THR A 4 -20.31 2.83 -1.59
N ARG A 5 -21.03 3.50 -2.49
CA ARG A 5 -20.85 3.36 -3.95
C ARG A 5 -19.59 4.09 -4.43
N HIS A 6 -19.39 5.30 -3.91
CA HIS A 6 -18.26 6.15 -4.31
C HIS A 6 -16.92 5.59 -3.79
N THR A 7 -16.91 5.07 -2.56
CA THR A 7 -15.74 4.35 -1.99
C THR A 7 -15.44 3.08 -2.78
N SER A 8 -16.47 2.33 -3.21
CA SER A 8 -16.28 1.15 -4.08
C SER A 8 -15.64 1.49 -5.43
N VAL A 9 -16.02 2.62 -6.05
CA VAL A 9 -15.42 3.09 -7.31
C VAL A 9 -13.96 3.53 -7.11
N ILE A 10 -13.66 4.26 -6.03
CA ILE A 10 -12.28 4.67 -5.71
C ILE A 10 -11.40 3.44 -5.47
N GLY A 11 -11.85 2.52 -4.62
CA GLY A 11 -11.16 1.27 -4.35
C GLY A 11 -10.89 0.47 -5.62
N ARG A 12 -11.87 0.37 -6.53
CA ARG A 12 -11.69 -0.33 -7.81
C ARG A 12 -10.64 0.33 -8.70
N ARG A 13 -10.72 1.65 -8.90
CA ARG A 13 -9.73 2.39 -9.71
C ARG A 13 -8.31 2.24 -9.15
N LEU A 14 -8.17 2.27 -7.83
CA LEU A 14 -6.89 2.06 -7.18
C LEU A 14 -6.38 0.62 -7.34
N ALA A 15 -7.27 -0.37 -7.27
CA ALA A 15 -6.92 -1.77 -7.54
C ALA A 15 -6.46 -1.98 -8.99
N ASP A 16 -7.18 -1.41 -9.97
CA ASP A 16 -6.81 -1.50 -11.38
C ASP A 16 -5.46 -0.83 -11.67
N ALA A 17 -5.13 0.27 -10.97
CA ALA A 17 -3.82 0.92 -11.08
C ALA A 17 -2.68 0.18 -10.35
N ALA A 18 -2.99 -0.50 -9.24
CA ALA A 18 -2.00 -1.18 -8.41
C ALA A 18 -1.66 -2.59 -8.89
N LEU A 19 -2.68 -3.33 -9.33
CA LEU A 19 -2.63 -4.78 -9.56
C LEU A 19 -3.27 -5.20 -10.90
N GLY A 20 -3.95 -4.27 -11.58
CA GLY A 20 -4.71 -4.54 -12.79
C GLY A 20 -4.06 -3.99 -14.07
N ASP A 21 -4.91 -3.65 -15.02
CA ASP A 21 -4.56 -3.31 -16.40
C ASP A 21 -4.35 -1.80 -16.63
N GLN A 22 -4.47 -0.97 -15.59
CA GLN A 22 -4.30 0.49 -15.69
C GLN A 22 -3.07 1.04 -14.92
N PRO A 23 -1.87 0.42 -15.03
CA PRO A 23 -0.70 0.78 -14.21
C PRO A 23 -0.18 2.19 -14.46
N GLY A 24 -0.52 2.82 -15.59
CA GLY A 24 -0.15 4.20 -15.92
C GLY A 24 -1.03 5.29 -15.31
N SER A 25 -2.08 4.93 -14.54
CA SER A 25 -3.04 5.90 -14.02
C SER A 25 -2.40 6.91 -13.06
N TRP A 26 -2.44 8.19 -13.43
CA TRP A 26 -1.99 9.30 -12.59
C TRP A 26 -2.74 10.60 -12.94
N PRO A 27 -3.14 11.44 -11.97
CA PRO A 27 -3.00 11.27 -10.53
C PRO A 27 -3.91 10.16 -9.96
N LEU A 28 -3.45 9.49 -8.90
CA LEU A 28 -4.27 8.48 -8.21
C LEU A 28 -5.37 9.15 -7.38
N PRO A 29 -6.61 8.60 -7.34
CA PRO A 29 -7.70 9.07 -6.49
C PRO A 29 -7.32 9.12 -5.01
N THR A 30 -7.70 10.18 -4.28
CA THR A 30 -7.44 10.34 -2.84
C THR A 30 -8.02 9.17 -2.04
N ALA A 31 -7.20 8.55 -1.19
CA ALA A 31 -7.65 7.49 -0.29
C ALA A 31 -8.40 8.07 0.92
N SER A 32 -9.51 7.43 1.29
CA SER A 32 -10.24 7.65 2.54
C SER A 32 -10.15 6.44 3.48
N THR A 33 -9.64 5.30 3.01
CA THR A 33 -9.52 4.07 3.81
C THR A 33 -8.07 3.55 3.90
N PRO A 34 -7.74 2.75 4.93
CA PRO A 34 -6.44 2.06 5.02
C PRO A 34 -6.12 1.17 3.81
N ALA A 35 -7.12 0.48 3.26
CA ALA A 35 -6.93 -0.39 2.09
C ALA A 35 -6.58 0.43 0.84
N GLU A 36 -7.25 1.56 0.63
CA GLU A 36 -6.95 2.47 -0.47
C GLU A 36 -5.56 3.12 -0.33
N LEU A 37 -5.11 3.43 0.90
CA LEU A 37 -3.73 3.88 1.13
C LEU A 37 -2.71 2.83 0.69
N TRP A 38 -2.97 1.55 0.99
CA TRP A 38 -2.11 0.46 0.54
C TRP A 38 -2.09 0.34 -0.99
N LEU A 39 -3.26 0.32 -1.64
CA LEU A 39 -3.35 0.25 -3.10
C LEU A 39 -2.68 1.46 -3.78
N ARG A 40 -2.87 2.67 -3.25
CA ARG A 40 -2.16 3.87 -3.73
C ARG A 40 -0.65 3.70 -3.64
N ALA A 41 -0.15 3.15 -2.53
CA ALA A 41 1.27 2.93 -2.35
C ALA A 41 1.83 1.92 -3.36
N VAL A 42 1.13 0.80 -3.59
CA VAL A 42 1.52 -0.20 -4.59
C VAL A 42 1.55 0.41 -5.99
N ALA A 43 0.49 1.11 -6.40
CA ALA A 43 0.42 1.77 -7.70
C ALA A 43 1.53 2.82 -7.88
N ALA A 44 1.70 3.74 -6.92
CA ALA A 44 2.74 4.76 -6.99
C ALA A 44 4.15 4.15 -7.01
N GLY A 45 4.40 3.09 -6.23
CA GLY A 45 5.67 2.38 -6.22
C GLY A 45 5.97 1.67 -7.55
N GLY A 46 4.99 0.99 -8.13
CA GLY A 46 5.09 0.37 -9.46
C GLY A 46 5.38 1.38 -10.58
N GLN A 47 4.92 2.63 -10.42
CA GLN A 47 5.21 3.74 -11.32
C GLN A 47 6.56 4.46 -11.03
N GLY A 48 7.35 3.99 -10.07
CA GLY A 48 8.61 4.63 -9.65
C GLY A 48 8.44 5.90 -8.81
N ARG A 49 7.22 6.23 -8.37
CA ARG A 49 6.90 7.41 -7.55
C ARG A 49 7.05 7.11 -6.05
N TYR A 50 8.25 6.69 -5.66
CA TYR A 50 8.54 6.19 -4.31
C TYR A 50 8.22 7.20 -3.18
N GLY A 51 8.41 8.50 -3.40
CA GLY A 51 8.05 9.52 -2.40
C GLY A 51 6.56 9.51 -2.05
N SER A 52 5.68 9.38 -3.05
CA SER A 52 4.24 9.25 -2.83
C SER A 52 3.90 7.93 -2.14
N ALA A 53 4.53 6.84 -2.59
CA ALA A 53 4.29 5.51 -2.03
C ALA A 53 4.69 5.46 -0.54
N TYR A 54 5.87 5.97 -0.18
CA TYR A 54 6.33 6.01 1.20
C TYR A 54 5.43 6.86 2.10
N ARG A 55 4.91 7.98 1.59
CA ARG A 55 3.96 8.83 2.33
C ARG A 55 2.68 8.05 2.66
N ASP A 56 2.11 7.36 1.68
CA ASP A 56 0.86 6.59 1.86
C ASP A 56 1.09 5.38 2.80
N LEU A 57 2.22 4.66 2.67
CA LEU A 57 2.59 3.61 3.63
C LEU A 57 2.81 4.14 5.05
N ALA A 58 3.41 5.33 5.20
CA ALA A 58 3.61 5.95 6.51
C ALA A 58 2.28 6.34 7.16
N SER A 59 1.33 6.85 6.37
CA SER A 59 -0.03 7.14 6.83
C SER A 59 -0.76 5.86 7.26
N LEU A 60 -0.68 4.80 6.45
CA LEU A 60 -1.28 3.50 6.77
C LEU A 60 -0.74 2.94 8.10
N ARG A 61 0.58 3.00 8.31
CA ARG A 61 1.21 2.53 9.56
C ARG A 61 0.76 3.30 10.82
N ARG A 62 0.12 4.46 10.67
CA ARG A 62 -0.45 5.26 11.79
C ARG A 62 -1.93 4.99 12.04
N CYS A 63 -2.62 4.19 11.22
CA CYS A 63 -4.07 3.96 11.33
C CYS A 63 -4.53 3.10 12.53
N GLY A 64 -3.63 2.64 13.41
CA GLY A 64 -3.98 1.91 14.64
C GLY A 64 -4.20 0.39 14.45
N SER A 65 -4.60 -0.29 15.54
CA SER A 65 -4.61 -1.76 15.67
C SER A 65 -5.66 -2.50 14.82
N GLY A 66 -6.68 -1.82 14.31
CA GLY A 66 -7.73 -2.42 13.46
C GLY A 66 -7.27 -2.82 12.05
N ALA A 67 -6.01 -2.58 11.70
CA ALA A 67 -5.46 -2.78 10.36
C ALA A 67 -4.42 -3.90 10.27
N GLY A 68 -4.38 -4.88 11.18
CA GLY A 68 -3.31 -5.88 11.31
C GLY A 68 -2.75 -6.45 9.99
N ARG A 69 -3.61 -7.07 9.16
CA ARG A 69 -3.21 -7.57 7.83
C ARG A 69 -2.69 -6.47 6.89
N LEU A 70 -3.33 -5.30 6.86
CA LEU A 70 -2.88 -4.16 6.06
C LEU A 70 -1.55 -3.58 6.56
N LEU A 71 -1.26 -3.64 7.85
CA LEU A 71 0.04 -3.25 8.40
C LEU A 71 1.12 -4.24 7.97
N SER A 72 0.85 -5.55 8.01
CA SER A 72 1.75 -6.57 7.45
C SER A 72 2.07 -6.28 5.98
N LEU A 73 1.03 -6.04 5.17
CA LEU A 73 1.17 -5.67 3.76
C LEU A 73 1.98 -4.37 3.60
N ALA A 74 1.74 -3.35 4.42
CA ALA A 74 2.48 -2.09 4.37
C ALA A 74 3.98 -2.27 4.65
N HIS A 75 4.34 -3.15 5.60
CA HIS A 75 5.73 -3.50 5.89
C HIS A 75 6.35 -4.30 4.74
N SER A 76 5.63 -5.29 4.19
CA SER A 76 6.10 -6.08 3.06
C SER A 76 6.32 -5.23 1.80
N THR A 77 5.38 -4.32 1.48
CA THR A 77 5.50 -3.38 0.36
C THR A 77 6.71 -2.46 0.53
N GLN A 78 6.97 -1.94 1.74
CA GLN A 78 8.18 -1.16 2.02
C GLN A 78 9.46 -1.97 1.77
N GLY A 79 9.51 -3.22 2.25
CA GLY A 79 10.62 -4.14 2.00
C GLY A 79 10.85 -4.39 0.52
N SER A 80 9.78 -4.55 -0.26
CA SER A 80 9.86 -4.76 -1.71
C SER A 80 10.44 -3.55 -2.43
N PHE A 81 10.08 -2.32 -2.07
CA PHE A 81 10.70 -1.12 -2.64
C PHE A 81 12.20 -1.05 -2.33
N LEU A 82 12.59 -1.37 -1.10
CA LEU A 82 14.01 -1.41 -0.73
C LEU A 82 14.78 -2.46 -1.54
N ARG A 83 14.20 -3.64 -1.78
CA ARG A 83 14.80 -4.68 -2.64
C ARG A 83 14.92 -4.23 -4.10
N GLN A 84 13.91 -3.56 -4.65
CA GLN A 84 13.97 -3.01 -6.01
C GLN A 84 15.10 -1.98 -6.19
N LEU A 85 15.44 -1.26 -5.12
CA LEU A 85 16.54 -0.28 -5.09
C LEU A 85 17.89 -0.91 -4.67
N GLY A 86 17.96 -2.24 -4.49
CA GLY A 86 19.18 -2.96 -4.11
C GLY A 86 19.52 -2.95 -2.62
N TRP A 87 18.67 -2.36 -1.76
CA TRP A 87 18.90 -2.24 -0.32
C TRP A 87 18.37 -3.44 0.47
N HIS A 88 18.80 -4.64 0.08
CA HIS A 88 18.34 -5.91 0.65
C HIS A 88 18.57 -6.00 2.17
N ALA A 89 19.71 -5.51 2.67
CA ALA A 89 20.01 -5.55 4.10
C ALA A 89 19.01 -4.73 4.93
N LEU A 90 18.59 -3.56 4.41
CA LEU A 90 17.58 -2.72 5.05
C LEU A 90 16.19 -3.35 4.97
N ALA A 91 15.88 -4.06 3.88
CA ALA A 91 14.59 -4.72 3.68
C ALA A 91 14.29 -5.79 4.74
N ARG A 92 15.31 -6.51 5.24
CA ARG A 92 15.13 -7.61 6.22
C ARG A 92 14.37 -7.19 7.47
N GLY A 93 14.64 -5.99 8.00
CA GLY A 93 13.93 -5.48 9.17
C GLY A 93 12.45 -5.19 8.92
N TRP A 94 12.08 -4.90 7.67
CA TRP A 94 10.70 -4.74 7.25
C TRP A 94 10.01 -6.09 7.07
N ASP A 95 10.72 -7.08 6.52
CA ASP A 95 10.19 -8.44 6.36
C ASP A 95 9.84 -9.08 7.71
N GLY A 96 10.70 -8.92 8.72
CA GLY A 96 10.42 -9.40 10.07
C GLY A 96 9.19 -8.75 10.71
N ARG A 97 8.99 -7.44 10.51
CA ARG A 97 7.79 -6.72 10.98
C ARG A 97 6.53 -7.17 10.24
N ALA A 98 6.64 -7.42 8.94
CA ALA A 98 5.53 -7.95 8.15
C ALA A 98 5.12 -9.33 8.65
N LEU A 99 6.09 -10.22 8.87
CA LEU A 99 5.87 -11.57 9.39
C LEU A 99 5.20 -11.55 10.77
N ALA A 100 5.66 -10.71 11.69
CA ALA A 100 5.08 -10.58 13.04
C ALA A 100 3.61 -10.13 13.02
N LEU A 101 3.12 -9.58 11.90
CA LEU A 101 1.76 -9.07 11.74
C LEU A 101 0.93 -9.89 10.74
N ALA A 102 1.49 -10.93 10.13
CA ALA A 102 0.85 -11.68 9.04
C ALA A 102 -0.40 -12.46 9.49
N GLY A 103 -0.55 -12.73 10.78
CA GLY A 103 -1.59 -13.61 11.31
C GLY A 103 -1.30 -15.08 10.98
N ASP A 104 -2.32 -15.93 11.15
CA ASP A 104 -2.21 -17.40 10.98
C ASP A 104 -2.78 -17.90 9.64
N ASP A 105 -2.90 -17.03 8.63
CA ASP A 105 -3.48 -17.35 7.30
C ASP A 105 -2.73 -18.50 6.58
#